data_AF-A0A920MG54-F1
#
_entry.id   AF-A0A920MG54-F1
#
_cell.length_a   1.000
_cell.length_b   1.000
_cell.length_c   1.000
_cell.angle_alpha   90.00
_cell.angle_beta   90.00
_cell.angle_gamma   90.00
#
_symmetry.space_group_name_H-M   'P 1'
#
loop_
_entity.id
_entity.type
_entity.pdbx_description
1 polymer ?
#
loop_
_entity_poly.entity_id
_entity_poly.type
_entity_poly.pdbx_seq_one_letter_code
_entity_poly.pdbx_strand_id
1 'polypeptide(L)' 'MDISGVFYDFGISSHQIDNPDRGFSYLNPGPLDMRMNQDDKITADEVLNQFEEEDIANILYKYSGKKKFS' A
#
# COMPACT_ATOMS: atom_id res chain seq x y z
N MET A 1 24.69 -1.78 25.13
CA MET A 1 23.71 -0.69 25.25
C MET A 1 22.38 -1.37 25.10
N ASP A 2 21.64 -1.48 26.19
CA ASP A 2 20.49 -2.38 26.26
C ASP A 2 19.22 -1.59 26.01
N ILE A 3 18.41 -2.05 25.06
CA ILE A 3 17.14 -1.40 24.70
C ILE A 3 16.11 -1.78 25.76
N SER A 4 15.54 -0.77 26.44
CA SER A 4 14.53 -0.98 27.50
C SER A 4 13.10 -1.18 26.96
N GLY A 5 12.88 -0.95 25.67
CA GLY A 5 11.58 -1.15 25.04
C GLY A 5 11.56 -0.66 23.60
N VAL A 6 10.62 -1.20 22.81
CA VAL A 6 10.40 -0.82 21.43
C VAL A 6 8.89 -0.68 21.20
N PHE A 7 8.48 0.38 20.50
CA PHE A 7 7.12 0.63 20.11
C PHE A 7 7.05 0.86 18.59
N TYR A 8 6.05 0.26 17.94
CA TYR A 8 5.78 0.43 16.53
C TYR A 8 4.28 0.65 16.32
N ASP A 9 3.96 1.70 15.58
CA ASP A 9 2.62 1.97 15.06
C ASP A 9 2.61 1.63 13.57
N PHE A 10 1.82 0.63 13.20
CA PHE A 10 1.74 0.15 11.82
C PHE A 10 0.51 0.73 11.15
N GLY A 11 0.73 1.46 10.05
CA GLY A 11 -0.35 2.06 9.29
C GLY A 11 0.15 3.08 8.28
N ILE A 12 -0.80 3.81 7.70
CA ILE A 12 -0.55 4.95 6.82
C ILE A 12 -0.67 6.22 7.65
N SER A 13 0.23 7.19 7.45
CA SER A 13 0.17 8.51 8.10
C SER A 13 -0.86 9.43 7.42
N SER A 14 -1.37 10.43 8.15
CA SER A 14 -2.26 11.45 7.56
C SER A 14 -1.61 12.16 6.37
N HIS A 15 -0.33 12.51 6.46
CA HIS A 15 0.42 13.13 5.35
C HIS A 15 0.40 12.31 4.06
N GLN A 16 0.34 10.99 4.14
CA GLN A 16 0.24 10.12 2.96
C GLN A 16 -1.18 10.06 2.38
N ILE A 17 -2.21 10.22 3.21
CA ILE A 17 -3.60 10.29 2.78
C ILE A 17 -3.96 11.68 2.22
N ASP A 18 -3.47 12.73 2.88
CA ASP A 18 -3.83 14.12 2.60
C ASP A 18 -3.10 14.69 1.38
N ASN A 19 -1.94 14.11 1.02
CA ASN A 19 -1.19 14.49 -0.18
C ASN A 19 -1.60 13.59 -1.37
N PRO A 20 -2.34 14.11 -2.38
CA PRO A 20 -2.78 13.31 -3.52
C PRO A 20 -1.63 12.71 -4.35
N ASP A 21 -0.46 13.35 -4.38
CA ASP A 21 0.71 12.86 -5.12
C ASP A 21 1.25 11.54 -4.57
N ARG A 22 0.83 11.15 -3.36
CA ARG A 22 1.22 9.87 -2.74
C ARG A 22 0.34 8.70 -3.17
N GLY A 23 -0.82 8.95 -3.75
CA GLY A 23 -1.67 7.91 -4.34
C GLY A 23 -2.39 6.99 -3.36
N PHE A 24 -2.38 7.26 -2.04
CA PHE A 24 -3.06 6.40 -1.05
C PHE A 24 -4.57 6.68 -0.90
N SER A 25 -5.03 7.86 -1.31
CA SER A 25 -6.43 8.26 -1.20
C SER A 25 -7.16 8.05 -2.53
N TYR A 26 -8.34 7.45 -2.47
CA TYR A 26 -9.26 7.36 -3.62
C TYR A 26 -10.17 8.59 -3.78
N LEU A 27 -10.15 9.51 -2.81
CA LEU A 27 -11.03 10.69 -2.81
C LEU A 27 -10.53 11.81 -3.72
N ASN A 28 -9.21 11.96 -3.80
CA ASN A 28 -8.55 12.99 -4.60
C ASN A 28 -7.77 12.33 -5.74
N PRO A 29 -7.84 12.87 -6.98
CA PRO A 29 -7.06 12.33 -8.09
C PRO A 29 -5.55 12.53 -7.84
N GLY A 30 -4.76 11.53 -8.21
CA GLY A 30 -3.31 11.51 -8.09
C GLY A 30 -2.72 10.28 -8.81
N PRO A 31 -1.39 10.18 -8.92
CA PRO A 31 -0.74 8.99 -9.48
C PRO A 31 -1.02 7.77 -8.59
N LEU A 32 -1.17 6.59 -9.20
CA LEU A 32 -1.33 5.33 -8.47
C LEU A 32 0.03 4.82 -7.97
N ASP A 33 0.65 5.57 -7.06
CA ASP A 33 1.97 5.26 -6.49
C ASP A 33 1.85 4.29 -5.30
N MET A 34 1.29 4.76 -4.17
CA MET A 34 1.10 3.99 -2.93
C MET A 34 2.38 3.46 -2.26
N ARG A 35 3.59 3.83 -2.71
CA ARG A 35 4.81 3.46 -2.00
C ARG A 35 4.94 4.24 -0.69
N MET A 36 5.24 3.52 0.40
CA MET A 36 5.55 4.13 1.69
C MET A 36 6.86 4.93 1.61
N ASN A 37 7.89 4.30 1.03
CA ASN A 37 9.18 4.90 0.69
C ASN A 37 9.26 5.14 -0.83
N GLN A 38 9.44 6.39 -1.25
CA GLN A 38 9.44 6.76 -2.67
C GLN A 38 10.69 6.29 -3.42
N ASP A 39 11.72 5.83 -2.71
CA ASP A 39 12.90 5.19 -3.30
C ASP A 39 12.66 3.69 -3.64
N ASP A 40 11.53 3.12 -3.22
CA ASP A 40 11.17 1.74 -3.56
C ASP A 40 10.85 1.63 -5.06
N LYS A 41 11.11 0.46 -5.65
CA LYS A 41 11.09 0.33 -7.12
C LYS A 41 9.72 0.18 -7.75
N ILE A 42 8.75 -0.33 -6.99
CA ILE A 42 7.48 -0.82 -7.55
C ILE A 42 6.34 0.06 -7.03
N THR A 43 5.68 0.75 -7.96
CA THR A 43 4.43 1.50 -7.75
C THR A 43 3.21 0.58 -7.85
N ALA A 44 2.08 1.01 -7.30
CA ALA A 44 0.81 0.29 -7.48
C ALA A 44 0.34 0.27 -8.95
N ASP A 45 0.65 1.31 -9.73
CA ASP A 45 0.44 1.34 -11.18
C ASP A 45 1.20 0.20 -11.90
N GLU A 46 2.49 0.04 -11.59
CA GLU A 46 3.29 -1.06 -12.16
C GLU A 46 2.75 -2.43 -11.77
N VAL A 47 2.27 -2.60 -10.53
CA VAL A 47 1.63 -3.85 -10.11
C VAL A 47 0.42 -4.15 -11.00
N LEU A 48 -0.49 -3.19 -11.21
CA LEU A 48 -1.69 -3.44 -12.00
C LEU A 48 -1.42 -3.67 -13.49
N ASN A 49 -0.40 -3.01 -14.04
CA ASN A 49 -0.11 -3.03 -15.47
C ASN A 49 0.88 -4.14 -15.89
N GLN A 50 1.68 -4.68 -14.95
CA GLN A 50 2.74 -5.64 -15.28
C GLN A 50 2.56 -7.02 -14.64
N PHE A 51 1.75 -7.15 -13.59
CA PHE A 51 1.57 -8.45 -12.92
C PHE A 51 0.46 -9.22 -13.61
N GLU A 52 0.55 -10.55 -13.54
CA GLU A 52 -0.50 -11.43 -14.06
C GLU A 52 -1.77 -11.31 -13.21
N GLU A 53 -2.92 -11.56 -13.83
CA GLU A 53 -4.23 -11.49 -13.16
C GLU A 53 -4.29 -12.36 -11.89
N GLU A 54 -3.74 -13.58 -11.96
CA GLU A 54 -3.71 -14.51 -10.84
C GLU A 54 -2.90 -13.95 -9.66
N ASP A 55 -1.80 -13.25 -9.92
CA ASP A 55 -0.97 -12.63 -8.88
C ASP A 55 -1.73 -11.48 -8.20
N ILE A 56 -2.40 -10.63 -8.98
CA ILE A 56 -3.22 -9.54 -8.45
C ILE A 56 -4.37 -10.11 -7.60
N ALA A 57 -5.05 -11.14 -8.09
CA ALA A 57 -6.12 -11.81 -7.35
C ALA A 57 -5.61 -12.40 -6.03
N ASN A 58 -4.43 -13.01 -6.03
CA ASN A 58 -3.78 -13.55 -4.84
C ASN A 58 -3.40 -12.45 -3.83
N ILE A 59 -2.85 -11.32 -4.28
CA ILE A 59 -2.54 -10.15 -3.44
C ILE A 59 -3.82 -9.65 -2.77
N LEU A 60 -4.87 -9.40 -3.55
CA LEU A 60 -6.15 -8.91 -3.04
C LEU A 60 -6.78 -9.91 -2.05
N TYR A 61 -6.78 -11.20 -2.36
CA TYR A 61 -7.30 -12.23 -1.46
C TYR A 61 -6.53 -12.29 -0.15
N LYS A 62 -5.20 -12.25 -0.21
CA LYS A 62 -4.33 -12.36 0.96
C LYS A 62 -4.40 -11.14 1.88
N TYR A 63 -4.51 -9.93 1.32
CA TYR A 63 -4.33 -8.69 2.07
C TYR A 63 -5.61 -7.84 2.27
N SER A 64 -6.71 -8.09 1.55
CA SER A 64 -7.94 -7.30 1.70
C SER A 64 -8.70 -7.52 3.01
N GLY A 65 -8.30 -8.51 3.82
CA GLY A 65 -8.99 -8.87 5.06
C GLY A 65 -10.38 -9.48 4.85
N LYS A 66 -10.82 -9.70 3.60
CA LYS A 66 -12.07 -10.40 3.31
C LYS A 66 -11.90 -11.90 3.52
N LYS A 67 -12.73 -12.49 4.40
CA LYS A 67 -13.01 -13.93 4.35
C LYS A 67 -13.71 -14.21 3.01
N LYS A 68 -13.30 -15.29 2.33
CA LYS A 68 -13.80 -15.79 1.03
C LYS A 68 -15.17 -15.20 0.67
N PHE A 69 -15.30 -14.66 -0.55
CA PHE A 69 -16.60 -14.46 -1.17
C PHE A 69 -17.32 -15.82 -1.17
N SER A 70 -18.18 -16.04 -0.18
CA SER A 70 -19.04 -17.22 -0.04
C SER A 70 -20.33 -16.98 -0.78
#